data_AF-A0A517Y8H3-F1
#
_entry.id   AF-A0A517Y8H3-F1
#
_cell.length_a   1.000
_cell.length_b   1.000
_cell.length_c   1.000
_cell.angle_alpha   90.00
_cell.angle_beta   90.00
_cell.angle_gamma   90.00
#
_symmetry.space_group_name_H-M   'P 1'
#
loop_
_entity.id
_entity.type
_entity.pdbx_description
1 polymer ?
#
loop_
_entity_poly.entity_id
_entity_poly.type
_entity_poly.pdbx_seq_one_letter_code
_entity_poly.pdbx_strand_id
1 'polypeptide(L)'
;MLTVSESTMIRNLAFPFVCVLWLTYSSVLPVMAQKPTKPAPPTPEEEFRSIEGKWHVLLAHEADANLTDRPEYKNSSVTLSDKQLHWSSADGKTLFSAACNWKHVGKPAWDVDLTPTSDTKEQTTLPGIAVLYDKDILKISWRRTNLDKGRATNFNGNKEHTFLLLSRNPSAKPSGKASLVGQWQMLAALDDSFDKLGSGRRSAVAIFETDSFAAWKSSPSAKGSGYTGGYVLDNSHQPTRIKFNITFPPPGSGATPTPKDGMVPGILEFLDDDTLRLCYRESGWKSTDPPEARQYPEGFYSDGNINLWILRRAKP
;
A
#
# COMPACT_ATOMS: atom_id res chain seq x y z
N MET A 1 -8.27 -81.32 -11.55
CA MET A 1 -6.84 -81.59 -11.30
C MET A 1 -6.43 -80.71 -10.13
N LEU A 2 -6.35 -81.20 -8.88
CA LEU A 2 -5.29 -82.05 -8.29
C LEU A 2 -3.93 -81.38 -8.50
N THR A 3 -3.11 -80.98 -7.51
CA THR A 3 -2.75 -81.48 -6.15
C THR A 3 -1.98 -80.35 -5.39
N VAL A 4 -2.12 -80.04 -4.09
CA VAL A 4 -1.64 -80.73 -2.84
C VAL A 4 -0.12 -81.01 -2.89
N SER A 5 0.78 -80.58 -1.99
CA SER A 5 1.00 -80.87 -0.54
C SER A 5 2.25 -80.06 -0.08
N GLU A 6 2.33 -79.48 1.13
CA GLU A 6 2.96 -80.03 2.37
C GLU A 6 4.38 -80.60 2.19
N SER A 7 5.38 -80.49 3.06
CA SER A 7 5.55 -80.09 4.48
C SER A 7 7.06 -80.23 4.79
N THR A 8 7.53 -79.76 5.97
CA THR A 8 8.55 -80.36 6.90
C THR A 8 9.25 -79.22 7.66
N MET A 9 8.85 -78.82 8.88
CA MET A 9 9.13 -79.42 10.22
C MET A 9 10.63 -79.26 10.62
N ILE A 10 11.04 -78.63 11.74
CA ILE A 10 11.23 -79.30 13.07
C ILE A 10 11.83 -78.30 14.12
N ARG A 11 11.17 -78.24 15.31
CA ARG A 11 11.62 -78.26 16.76
C ARG A 11 12.72 -77.31 17.30
N ASN A 12 12.43 -76.49 18.32
CA ASN A 12 12.34 -76.68 19.81
C ASN A 12 13.68 -76.56 20.58
N LEU A 13 13.70 -75.70 21.61
CA LEU A 13 14.35 -75.82 22.96
C LEU A 13 14.36 -74.39 23.59
N ALA A 14 13.49 -73.97 24.51
CA ALA A 14 13.23 -74.33 25.93
C ALA A 14 14.19 -73.70 26.98
N PHE A 15 13.71 -72.63 27.64
CA PHE A 15 13.79 -72.23 29.09
C PHE A 15 15.16 -71.93 29.77
N PRO A 16 15.26 -71.25 30.95
CA PRO A 16 14.23 -70.68 31.86
C PRO A 16 14.53 -69.31 32.58
N PHE A 17 13.61 -68.91 33.48
CA PHE A 17 13.73 -68.09 34.72
C PHE A 17 13.36 -66.57 34.75
N VAL A 18 12.13 -66.31 35.21
CA VAL A 18 11.65 -65.44 36.33
C VAL A 18 12.39 -64.12 36.64
N CYS A 19 11.65 -62.99 36.64
CA CYS A 19 11.58 -62.05 37.78
C CYS A 19 10.53 -60.92 37.58
N VAL A 20 9.53 -60.94 38.47
CA VAL A 20 8.81 -59.83 39.13
C VAL A 20 8.96 -58.43 38.53
N LEU A 21 7.84 -57.82 38.09
CA LEU A 21 7.71 -56.36 38.11
C LEU A 21 6.34 -55.90 38.62
N TRP A 22 6.42 -54.98 39.57
CA TRP A 22 5.36 -54.39 40.37
C TRP A 22 4.35 -53.60 39.53
N LEU A 23 3.07 -53.79 39.82
CA LEU A 23 1.99 -52.89 39.43
C LEU A 23 2.02 -51.65 40.32
N THR A 24 2.62 -50.56 39.84
CA THR A 24 2.38 -49.22 40.39
C THR A 24 1.24 -48.57 39.62
N TYR A 25 0.13 -48.37 40.32
CA TYR A 25 -0.97 -47.51 39.90
C TYR A 25 -0.44 -46.06 39.76
N SER A 26 -0.19 -45.61 38.54
CA SER A 26 -0.10 -44.19 38.23
C SER A 26 -1.44 -43.72 37.69
N SER A 27 -2.20 -43.05 38.56
CA SER A 27 -3.33 -42.21 38.19
C SER A 27 -2.85 -41.05 37.31
N VAL A 28 -2.78 -41.28 36.00
CA VAL A 28 -2.62 -40.22 35.02
C VAL A 28 -3.99 -39.55 34.89
N LEU A 29 -4.17 -38.45 35.62
CA LEU A 29 -5.28 -37.54 35.34
C LEU A 29 -5.18 -37.12 33.86
N PRO A 30 -6.28 -37.14 33.10
CA PRO A 30 -6.25 -36.63 31.74
C PRO A 30 -5.93 -35.15 31.82
N VAL A 31 -4.74 -34.77 31.38
CA VAL A 31 -4.44 -33.39 31.03
C VAL A 31 -5.40 -33.06 29.89
N MET A 32 -6.52 -32.43 30.25
CA MET A 32 -7.37 -31.73 29.31
C MET A 32 -6.45 -30.74 28.60
N ALA A 33 -6.04 -31.10 27.39
CA ALA A 33 -5.39 -30.18 26.47
C ALA A 33 -6.39 -29.03 26.25
N GLN A 34 -6.23 -27.94 26.99
CA GLN A 34 -6.95 -26.71 26.72
C GLN A 34 -6.61 -26.34 25.29
N LYS A 35 -7.62 -26.34 24.41
CA LYS A 35 -7.51 -25.72 23.09
C LYS A 35 -6.88 -24.35 23.29
N PRO A 36 -5.84 -23.97 22.54
CA PRO A 36 -5.25 -22.64 22.63
C PRO A 36 -6.38 -21.62 22.53
N THR A 37 -6.64 -20.92 23.63
CA THR A 37 -7.63 -19.85 23.66
C THR A 37 -7.19 -18.86 22.59
N LYS A 38 -8.07 -18.59 21.62
CA LYS A 38 -7.82 -17.57 20.60
C LYS A 38 -7.35 -16.31 21.33
N PRO A 39 -6.18 -15.74 20.99
CA PRO A 39 -5.66 -14.59 21.71
C PRO A 39 -6.72 -13.50 21.77
N ALA A 40 -6.82 -12.86 22.94
CA ALA A 40 -7.73 -11.74 23.13
C ALA A 40 -7.48 -10.69 22.03
N PRO A 41 -8.53 -10.03 21.50
CA PRO A 41 -8.35 -8.90 20.60
C PRO A 41 -7.43 -7.87 21.27
N PRO A 42 -6.49 -7.25 20.52
CA PRO A 42 -5.59 -6.26 21.09
C PRO A 42 -6.39 -5.08 21.66
N THR A 43 -5.89 -4.47 22.74
CA THR A 43 -6.50 -3.27 23.30
C THR A 43 -6.27 -2.07 22.38
N PRO A 44 -7.07 -0.98 22.48
CA PRO A 44 -6.84 0.22 21.69
C PRO A 44 -5.42 0.80 21.82
N GLU A 45 -4.80 0.67 22.99
CA GLU A 45 -3.41 1.08 23.23
C GLU A 45 -2.42 0.18 22.50
N GLU A 46 -2.63 -1.14 22.51
CA GLU A 46 -1.84 -2.10 21.75
C GLU A 46 -2.00 -1.89 20.24
N GLU A 47 -3.19 -1.52 19.79
CA GLU A 47 -3.45 -1.16 18.40
C GLU A 47 -2.76 0.15 18.03
N PHE A 48 -2.75 1.17 18.90
CA PHE A 48 -2.05 2.42 18.62
C PHE A 48 -0.54 2.23 18.44
N ARG A 49 0.08 1.32 19.21
CA ARG A 49 1.51 0.97 19.03
C ARG A 49 1.84 0.53 17.60
N SER A 50 0.87 0.05 16.83
CA SER A 50 1.07 -0.29 15.42
C SER A 50 1.32 0.91 14.51
N ILE A 51 0.84 2.10 14.89
CA ILE A 51 1.06 3.36 14.16
C ILE A 51 2.07 4.30 14.82
N GLU A 52 2.43 4.05 16.08
CA GLU A 52 3.41 4.86 16.81
C GLU A 52 4.83 4.78 16.19
N GLY A 53 5.54 5.90 16.25
CA GLY A 53 6.94 6.03 15.86
C GLY A 53 7.16 6.87 14.61
N LYS A 54 8.35 6.71 14.03
CA LYS A 54 8.79 7.47 12.85
C LYS A 54 8.37 6.78 11.55
N TRP A 55 7.87 7.58 10.62
CA TRP A 55 7.44 7.21 9.28
C TRP A 55 8.07 8.12 8.23
N HIS A 56 8.34 7.58 7.05
CA HIS A 56 8.85 8.31 5.90
C HIS A 56 7.69 8.66 4.96
N VAL A 57 7.71 9.89 4.42
CA VAL A 57 6.67 10.35 3.50
C VAL A 57 6.92 9.79 2.10
N LEU A 58 5.98 8.96 1.60
CA LEU A 58 5.97 8.48 0.21
C LEU A 58 5.20 9.42 -0.72
N LEU A 59 4.11 9.99 -0.21
CA LEU A 59 3.28 10.97 -0.92
C LEU A 59 2.70 11.94 0.09
N ALA A 60 2.69 13.22 -0.27
CA ALA A 60 2.01 14.24 0.50
C ALA A 60 1.30 15.19 -0.44
N HIS A 61 -0.02 15.30 -0.29
CA HIS A 61 -0.84 16.23 -1.05
C HIS A 61 -1.51 17.22 -0.13
N GLU A 62 -1.57 18.45 -0.60
CA GLU A 62 -2.40 19.49 -0.03
C GLU A 62 -3.16 20.14 -1.18
N ALA A 63 -4.49 20.03 -1.16
CA ALA A 63 -5.29 20.33 -2.34
C ALA A 63 -4.86 19.49 -3.57
N ASP A 64 -4.75 20.13 -4.71
CA ASP A 64 -4.26 19.58 -5.98
C ASP A 64 -2.73 19.59 -6.10
N ALA A 65 -2.02 20.07 -5.07
CA ALA A 65 -0.57 20.18 -5.08
C ALA A 65 0.10 18.99 -4.39
N ASN A 66 1.01 18.32 -5.10
CA ASN A 66 1.95 17.40 -4.47
C ASN A 66 3.04 18.20 -3.74
N LEU A 67 3.08 18.07 -2.42
CA LEU A 67 4.08 18.72 -1.58
C LEU A 67 5.48 18.12 -1.79
N THR A 68 5.58 16.83 -2.11
CA THR A 68 6.87 16.12 -2.25
C THR A 68 7.68 16.53 -3.48
N ASP A 69 7.12 17.31 -4.40
CA ASP A 69 7.88 17.91 -5.50
C ASP A 69 8.76 19.08 -5.02
N ARG A 70 8.39 19.72 -3.90
CA ARG A 70 9.18 20.82 -3.33
C ARG A 70 10.34 20.28 -2.50
N PRO A 71 11.55 20.87 -2.60
CA PRO A 71 12.74 20.36 -1.92
C PRO A 71 12.59 20.16 -0.41
N GLU A 72 11.84 21.03 0.26
CA GLU A 72 11.66 20.99 1.71
C GLU A 72 10.89 19.76 2.21
N TYR A 73 9.99 19.19 1.38
CA TYR A 73 9.22 18.00 1.73
C TYR A 73 9.87 16.71 1.23
N LYS A 74 10.88 16.79 0.36
CA LYS A 74 11.61 15.61 -0.13
C LYS A 74 12.32 14.91 1.02
N ASN A 75 12.16 13.59 1.09
CA ASN A 75 12.72 12.74 2.14
C ASN A 75 12.32 13.15 3.57
N SER A 76 11.20 13.87 3.72
CA SER A 76 10.65 14.27 5.01
C SER A 76 10.07 13.07 5.77
N SER A 77 9.86 13.24 7.06
CA SER A 77 9.37 12.20 7.96
C SER A 77 8.33 12.71 8.93
N VAL A 78 7.40 11.82 9.31
CA VAL A 78 6.36 12.08 10.30
C VAL A 78 6.61 11.18 11.51
N THR A 79 6.67 11.77 12.69
CA THR A 79 6.71 11.04 13.95
C THR A 79 5.35 11.12 14.62
N LEU A 80 4.78 9.97 14.94
CA LEU A 80 3.47 9.84 15.58
C LEU A 80 3.64 9.33 17.01
N SER A 81 2.97 10.00 17.94
CA SER A 81 2.77 9.55 19.31
C SER A 81 1.28 9.67 19.67
N ASP A 82 0.92 9.15 20.84
CA ASP A 82 -0.43 9.21 21.40
C ASP A 82 -0.95 10.66 21.55
N LYS A 83 -0.04 11.64 21.59
CA LYS A 83 -0.35 13.06 21.84
C LYS A 83 0.08 13.99 20.73
N GLN A 84 0.94 13.57 19.80
CA GLN A 84 1.54 14.48 18.83
C GLN A 84 1.75 13.83 17.46
N LEU A 85 1.52 14.62 16.42
CA LEU A 85 1.98 14.38 15.07
C LEU A 85 3.00 15.47 14.76
N HIS A 86 4.21 15.05 14.43
CA HIS A 86 5.30 15.95 14.10
C HIS A 86 5.90 15.59 12.74
N TRP A 87 5.72 16.47 11.76
CA TRP A 87 6.30 16.36 10.42
C TRP A 87 7.53 17.25 10.31
N SER A 88 8.67 16.64 10.02
CA SER A 88 9.94 17.32 9.81
C SER A 88 10.52 17.05 8.42
N SER A 89 11.21 18.04 7.86
CA SER A 89 12.02 17.91 6.66
C SER A 89 13.26 17.04 6.93
N ALA A 90 13.99 16.71 5.86
CA ALA A 90 15.19 15.87 5.95
C ALA A 90 16.31 16.47 6.82
N ASP A 91 16.39 17.81 6.92
CA ASP A 91 17.32 18.55 7.76
C ASP A 91 16.80 18.81 9.19
N GLY A 92 15.61 18.28 9.53
CA GLY A 92 15.03 18.37 10.86
C GLY A 92 14.20 19.63 11.14
N LYS A 93 14.01 20.52 10.16
CA LYS A 93 13.10 21.66 10.31
C LYS A 93 11.65 21.19 10.41
N THR A 94 10.89 21.78 11.35
CA THR A 94 9.46 21.51 11.49
C THR A 94 8.69 22.01 10.26
N LEU A 95 8.00 21.11 9.59
CA LEU A 95 7.07 21.41 8.48
C LEU A 95 5.63 21.52 8.99
N PHE A 96 5.25 20.65 9.93
CA PHE A 96 3.95 20.67 10.58
C PHE A 96 4.03 20.02 11.96
N SER A 97 3.33 20.56 12.95
CA SER A 97 3.22 19.98 14.28
C SER A 97 1.80 20.18 14.79
N ALA A 98 1.21 19.13 15.37
CA ALA A 98 -0.11 19.19 15.96
C ALA A 98 -0.20 18.31 17.21
N ALA A 99 -0.90 18.80 18.23
CA ALA A 99 -1.43 17.94 19.28
C ALA A 99 -2.48 17.01 18.66
N CYS A 100 -2.55 15.77 19.12
CA CYS A 100 -3.42 14.74 18.57
C CYS A 100 -4.33 14.15 19.63
N ASN A 101 -5.55 13.84 19.23
CA ASN A 101 -6.43 12.95 19.96
C ASN A 101 -6.84 11.80 19.02
N TRP A 102 -6.36 10.59 19.33
CA TRP A 102 -6.61 9.39 18.54
C TRP A 102 -7.74 8.58 19.14
N LYS A 103 -8.68 8.17 18.30
CA LYS A 103 -9.76 7.26 18.68
C LYS A 103 -9.80 6.09 17.72
N HIS A 104 -9.54 4.89 18.23
CA HIS A 104 -9.67 3.69 17.41
C HIS A 104 -11.14 3.47 17.01
N VAL A 105 -11.38 3.24 15.72
CA VAL A 105 -12.73 3.08 15.13
C VAL A 105 -12.92 1.74 14.42
N GLY A 106 -12.01 0.78 14.66
CA GLY A 106 -12.03 -0.57 14.07
C GLY A 106 -11.18 -0.67 12.79
N LYS A 107 -10.89 -1.91 12.35
CA LYS A 107 -10.04 -2.27 11.18
C LYS A 107 -8.88 -1.30 10.94
N PRO A 108 -7.65 -1.66 11.36
CA PRO A 108 -6.74 -0.71 12.01
C PRO A 108 -6.85 0.71 11.44
N ALA A 109 -7.81 1.46 11.97
CA ALA A 109 -8.14 2.82 11.57
C ALA A 109 -8.50 3.64 12.80
N TRP A 110 -8.12 4.92 12.74
CA TRP A 110 -8.29 5.86 13.81
C TRP A 110 -8.95 7.12 13.28
N ASP A 111 -9.98 7.57 13.98
CA ASP A 111 -10.33 8.97 13.96
C ASP A 111 -9.19 9.74 14.63
N VAL A 112 -8.74 10.81 14.00
CA VAL A 112 -7.70 11.68 14.56
C VAL A 112 -8.16 13.12 14.52
N ASP A 113 -8.07 13.79 15.65
CA ASP A 113 -8.28 15.23 15.77
C ASP A 113 -6.92 15.89 15.96
N LEU A 114 -6.53 16.72 14.99
CA LEU A 114 -5.24 17.42 14.97
C LEU A 114 -5.44 18.87 15.36
N THR A 115 -4.78 19.34 16.41
CA THR A 115 -4.77 20.75 16.80
C THR A 115 -3.39 21.34 16.50
N PRO A 116 -3.22 22.07 15.37
CA PRO A 116 -1.92 22.59 14.96
C PRO A 116 -1.29 23.47 16.03
N THR A 117 0.00 23.26 16.28
CA THR A 117 0.79 24.13 17.14
C THR A 117 0.93 25.50 16.46
N SER A 118 0.30 26.53 17.03
CA SER A 118 0.35 27.91 16.53
C SER A 118 0.56 28.89 17.68
N ASP A 119 1.27 29.97 17.41
CA ASP A 119 1.48 31.09 18.35
C ASP A 119 0.19 31.94 18.53
N THR A 120 -0.85 31.68 17.74
CA THR A 120 -2.14 32.36 17.83
C THR A 120 -3.10 31.63 18.77
N LYS A 121 -3.93 32.40 19.49
CA LYS A 121 -4.86 31.88 20.52
C LYS A 121 -6.02 31.05 19.98
N GLU A 122 -6.31 31.11 18.68
CA GLU A 122 -7.38 30.34 18.04
C GLU A 122 -6.80 29.14 17.31
N GLN A 123 -6.57 28.05 18.04
CA GLN A 123 -6.20 26.77 17.45
C GLN A 123 -7.47 26.01 17.09
N THR A 124 -7.68 25.85 15.78
CA THR A 124 -8.82 25.09 15.25
C THR A 124 -8.44 23.62 15.15
N THR A 125 -9.27 22.75 15.71
CA THR A 125 -9.11 21.30 15.58
C THR A 125 -9.50 20.82 14.19
N LEU A 126 -8.61 20.07 13.56
CA LEU A 126 -8.71 19.55 12.21
C LEU A 126 -9.11 18.07 12.27
N PRO A 127 -10.35 17.71 11.88
CA PRO A 127 -10.83 16.35 11.92
C PRO A 127 -10.25 15.53 10.76
N GLY A 128 -9.71 14.36 11.08
CA GLY A 128 -9.11 13.45 10.12
C GLY A 128 -9.34 11.98 10.43
N ILE A 129 -8.76 11.15 9.57
CA ILE A 129 -8.72 9.70 9.65
C ILE A 129 -7.30 9.21 9.35
N ALA A 130 -6.86 8.17 10.05
CA ALA A 130 -5.68 7.40 9.74
C ALA A 130 -6.05 5.93 9.53
N VAL A 131 -5.44 5.29 8.55
CA VAL A 131 -5.68 3.89 8.22
C VAL A 131 -4.36 3.18 7.99
N LEU A 132 -4.07 2.17 8.81
CA LEU A 132 -2.92 1.31 8.63
C LEU A 132 -3.27 0.25 7.57
N TYR A 133 -2.72 0.44 6.37
CA TYR A 133 -3.01 -0.43 5.24
C TYR A 133 -2.29 -1.77 5.36
N ASP A 134 -1.01 -1.70 5.72
CA ASP A 134 -0.11 -2.82 6.03
C ASP A 134 0.77 -2.42 7.23
N LYS A 135 1.48 -3.36 7.87
CA LYS A 135 2.32 -3.13 9.06
C LYS A 135 3.33 -1.99 8.91
N ASP A 136 3.70 -1.67 7.68
CA ASP A 136 4.65 -0.63 7.33
C ASP A 136 4.11 0.41 6.36
N ILE A 137 2.79 0.47 6.09
CA ILE A 137 2.15 1.48 5.23
C ILE A 137 0.95 2.11 5.94
N LEU A 138 1.00 3.43 6.13
CA LEU A 138 -0.03 4.21 6.82
C LEU A 138 -0.54 5.33 5.91
N LYS A 139 -1.87 5.47 5.81
CA LYS A 139 -2.53 6.61 5.18
C LYS A 139 -3.07 7.54 6.25
N ILE A 140 -2.89 8.84 6.10
CA ILE A 140 -3.50 9.84 6.99
C ILE A 140 -4.09 10.96 6.13
N SER A 141 -5.31 11.38 6.42
CA SER A 141 -5.91 12.57 5.82
C SER A 141 -6.73 13.36 6.82
N TRP A 142 -6.72 14.69 6.70
CA TRP A 142 -7.50 15.57 7.57
C TRP A 142 -8.07 16.77 6.81
N ARG A 143 -9.13 17.36 7.35
CA ARG A 143 -9.70 18.61 6.84
C ARG A 143 -8.87 19.82 7.26
N ARG A 144 -8.74 20.79 6.37
CA ARG A 144 -8.13 22.10 6.59
C ARG A 144 -9.16 23.22 6.69
N THR A 145 -10.26 23.08 5.95
CA THR A 145 -11.37 24.03 5.86
C THR A 145 -12.69 23.28 5.77
N ASN A 146 -13.82 23.99 5.89
CA ASN A 146 -15.18 23.42 5.85
C ASN A 146 -15.36 22.27 6.85
N LEU A 147 -15.00 22.57 8.12
CA LEU A 147 -14.94 21.61 9.22
C LEU A 147 -16.34 21.12 9.64
N ASP A 148 -17.38 21.89 9.30
CA ASP A 148 -18.79 21.55 9.44
C ASP A 148 -19.19 20.28 8.66
N LYS A 149 -18.43 19.92 7.62
CA LYS A 149 -18.63 18.68 6.85
C LYS A 149 -18.07 17.41 7.53
N GLY A 150 -17.64 17.49 8.79
CA GLY A 150 -17.18 16.34 9.58
C GLY A 150 -15.80 15.83 9.19
N ARG A 151 -15.51 14.54 9.40
CA ARG A 151 -14.19 13.93 9.09
C ARG A 151 -14.00 13.70 7.59
N ALA A 152 -12.76 13.79 7.12
CA ALA A 152 -12.39 13.42 5.75
C ALA A 152 -12.35 11.88 5.63
N THR A 153 -13.43 11.24 5.15
CA THR A 153 -13.49 9.77 5.02
C THR A 153 -12.65 9.23 3.87
N ASN A 154 -12.31 10.09 2.90
CA ASN A 154 -11.39 9.87 1.78
C ASN A 154 -10.70 11.21 1.43
N PHE A 155 -9.60 11.14 0.67
CA PHE A 155 -8.95 12.33 0.14
C PHE A 155 -9.57 12.76 -1.19
N ASN A 156 -10.08 14.00 -1.25
CA ASN A 156 -10.81 14.53 -2.40
C ASN A 156 -10.06 15.59 -3.21
N GLY A 157 -8.73 15.68 -3.12
CA GLY A 157 -7.91 16.53 -4.00
C GLY A 157 -8.19 18.03 -3.96
N ASN A 158 -9.06 18.47 -3.06
CA ASN A 158 -9.53 19.84 -2.99
C ASN A 158 -8.82 20.57 -1.85
N LYS A 159 -8.88 21.90 -1.86
CA LYS A 159 -8.29 22.75 -0.80
C LYS A 159 -8.78 22.47 0.62
N GLU A 160 -9.81 21.62 0.77
CA GLU A 160 -10.34 21.22 2.06
C GLU A 160 -9.49 20.15 2.75
N HIS A 161 -8.55 19.47 2.07
CA HIS A 161 -7.86 18.31 2.64
C HIS A 161 -6.34 18.35 2.52
N THR A 162 -5.68 17.70 3.48
CA THR A 162 -4.30 17.21 3.36
C THR A 162 -4.33 15.69 3.38
N PHE A 163 -3.43 15.06 2.63
CA PHE A 163 -3.25 13.61 2.57
C PHE A 163 -1.77 13.23 2.63
N LEU A 164 -1.47 12.20 3.42
CA LEU A 164 -0.15 11.60 3.55
C LEU A 164 -0.24 10.10 3.30
N LEU A 165 0.68 9.58 2.48
CA LEU A 165 1.02 8.17 2.42
C LEU A 165 2.41 7.99 3.04
N LEU A 166 2.49 7.12 4.03
CA LEU A 166 3.63 6.97 4.92
C LEU A 166 4.16 5.53 4.91
N SER A 167 5.48 5.35 5.02
CA SER A 167 6.16 4.06 5.11
C SER A 167 7.09 3.96 6.33
N ARG A 168 7.13 2.82 7.03
CA ARG A 168 8.15 2.58 8.08
C ARG A 168 9.53 2.28 7.50
N ASN A 169 9.58 1.72 6.29
CA ASN A 169 10.85 1.44 5.64
C ASN A 169 11.28 2.70 4.88
N PRO A 170 12.42 3.31 5.22
CA PRO A 170 12.96 4.39 4.41
C PRO A 170 13.16 3.88 3.00
N SER A 171 12.83 4.73 2.03
CA SER A 171 13.16 4.57 0.62
C SER A 171 14.67 4.37 0.48
N ALA A 172 15.13 3.13 0.59
CA ALA A 172 16.51 2.78 0.28
C ALA A 172 16.67 3.08 -1.20
N LYS A 173 17.75 3.78 -1.58
CA LYS A 173 18.03 3.99 -3.00
C LYS A 173 17.95 2.63 -3.71
N PRO A 174 17.24 2.55 -4.86
CA PRO A 174 17.11 1.30 -5.59
C PRO A 174 18.49 0.67 -5.82
N SER A 175 18.61 -0.63 -5.61
CA SER A 175 19.89 -1.37 -5.66
C SER A 175 20.44 -1.55 -7.09
N GLY A 176 19.87 -0.84 -8.07
CA GLY A 176 20.14 -1.01 -9.50
C GLY A 176 19.49 -2.25 -10.11
N LYS A 177 18.81 -3.08 -9.31
CA LYS A 177 18.09 -4.29 -9.75
C LYS A 177 16.57 -4.08 -9.88
N ALA A 178 16.10 -2.88 -9.57
CA ALA A 178 14.69 -2.54 -9.69
C ALA A 178 14.20 -2.78 -11.12
N SER A 179 13.07 -3.48 -11.23
CA SER A 179 12.48 -3.87 -12.52
C SER A 179 10.99 -3.62 -12.47
N LEU A 180 10.43 -3.04 -13.52
CA LEU A 180 8.99 -2.76 -13.60
C LEU A 180 8.18 -4.06 -13.70
N VAL A 181 8.75 -5.11 -14.29
CA VAL A 181 8.08 -6.40 -14.50
C VAL A 181 7.65 -7.01 -13.16
N GLY A 182 6.39 -7.43 -13.07
CA GLY A 182 5.79 -8.05 -11.90
C GLY A 182 4.39 -7.53 -11.60
N GLN A 183 3.81 -8.06 -10.53
CA GLN A 183 2.54 -7.60 -9.97
C GLN A 183 2.80 -6.60 -8.84
N TRP A 184 2.14 -5.45 -8.93
CA TRP A 184 2.27 -4.35 -8.01
C TRP A 184 0.93 -4.03 -7.37
N GLN A 185 0.90 -3.98 -6.05
CA GLN A 185 -0.23 -3.50 -5.28
C GLN A 185 -0.27 -1.97 -5.29
N MET A 186 -1.45 -1.41 -5.51
CA MET A 186 -1.67 0.04 -5.43
C MET A 186 -1.79 0.48 -3.98
N LEU A 187 -0.88 1.35 -3.57
CA LEU A 187 -0.93 2.04 -2.28
C LEU A 187 -1.79 3.31 -2.39
N ALA A 188 -1.65 4.05 -3.48
CA ALA A 188 -2.48 5.22 -3.81
C ALA A 188 -2.72 5.26 -5.32
N ALA A 189 -3.92 5.68 -5.73
CA ALA A 189 -4.26 5.96 -7.12
C ALA A 189 -5.03 7.29 -7.17
N LEU A 190 -4.31 8.37 -7.47
CA LEU A 190 -4.86 9.71 -7.60
C LEU A 190 -5.24 9.98 -9.05
N ASP A 191 -6.46 10.45 -9.21
CA ASP A 191 -7.09 10.89 -10.47
C ASP A 191 -7.93 12.13 -10.11
N ASP A 192 -7.76 13.25 -10.80
CA ASP A 192 -8.23 14.58 -10.37
C ASP A 192 -7.77 14.93 -8.93
N SER A 193 -6.58 14.49 -8.52
CA SER A 193 -6.11 14.56 -7.13
C SER A 193 -7.01 13.85 -6.10
N PHE A 194 -7.96 13.01 -6.54
CA PHE A 194 -8.84 12.21 -5.67
C PHE A 194 -8.28 10.79 -5.49
N ASP A 195 -8.17 10.30 -4.24
CA ASP A 195 -7.73 8.91 -3.98
C ASP A 195 -8.87 7.92 -4.30
N LYS A 196 -8.78 7.28 -5.46
CA LYS A 196 -9.77 6.30 -5.94
C LYS A 196 -9.78 4.99 -5.14
N LEU A 197 -8.76 4.74 -4.30
CA LEU A 197 -8.71 3.52 -3.48
C LEU A 197 -9.49 3.66 -2.16
N GLY A 198 -9.61 4.88 -1.64
CA GLY A 198 -10.29 5.21 -0.39
C GLY A 198 -9.66 4.60 0.88
N SER A 199 -10.40 4.67 1.99
CA SER A 199 -9.98 4.30 3.36
C SER A 199 -10.08 2.82 3.74
N GLY A 200 -10.52 1.91 2.84
CA GLY A 200 -10.81 0.52 3.20
C GLY A 200 -10.30 -0.49 2.18
N ARG A 201 -9.12 -1.07 2.45
CA ARG A 201 -8.46 -2.20 1.73
C ARG A 201 -9.11 -2.57 0.39
N ARG A 202 -8.66 -1.93 -0.69
CA ARG A 202 -8.82 -2.47 -2.03
C ARG A 202 -7.45 -2.73 -2.62
N SER A 203 -7.26 -3.99 -2.89
CA SER A 203 -6.07 -4.67 -3.39
C SER A 203 -5.93 -4.43 -4.89
N ALA A 204 -6.12 -3.20 -5.35
CA ALA A 204 -5.95 -2.93 -6.77
C ALA A 204 -4.51 -3.27 -7.15
N VAL A 205 -4.35 -3.88 -8.32
CA VAL A 205 -3.03 -4.30 -8.80
C VAL A 205 -2.79 -3.81 -10.22
N ALA A 206 -1.55 -3.41 -10.47
CA ALA A 206 -1.00 -3.21 -11.80
C ALA A 206 -0.06 -4.39 -12.10
N ILE A 207 -0.20 -4.99 -13.28
CA ILE A 207 0.63 -6.11 -13.71
C ILE A 207 1.41 -5.68 -14.95
N PHE A 208 2.73 -5.72 -14.85
CA PHE A 208 3.64 -5.44 -15.95
C PHE A 208 4.39 -6.71 -16.34
N GLU A 209 4.43 -6.97 -17.63
CA GLU A 209 5.25 -7.99 -18.27
C GLU A 209 6.28 -7.28 -19.15
N THR A 210 7.33 -7.96 -19.61
CA THR A 210 8.50 -7.37 -20.27
C THR A 210 8.15 -6.26 -21.27
N ASP A 211 7.15 -6.50 -22.13
CA ASP A 211 6.75 -5.56 -23.20
C ASP A 211 5.27 -5.15 -23.13
N SER A 212 4.57 -5.48 -22.03
CA SER A 212 3.13 -5.22 -21.93
C SER A 212 2.66 -4.83 -20.54
N PHE A 213 1.76 -3.86 -20.52
CA PHE A 213 0.91 -3.61 -19.37
C PHE A 213 -0.25 -4.61 -19.41
N ALA A 214 -0.06 -5.73 -18.73
CA ALA A 214 -0.94 -6.89 -18.81
C ALA A 214 -2.30 -6.61 -18.17
N ALA A 215 -2.34 -5.90 -17.04
CA ALA A 215 -3.61 -5.53 -16.43
C ALA A 215 -3.54 -4.40 -15.40
N TRP A 216 -4.60 -3.60 -15.35
CA TRP A 216 -5.09 -2.96 -14.13
C TRP A 216 -6.27 -3.74 -13.56
N LYS A 217 -6.25 -4.12 -12.29
CA LYS A 217 -7.37 -4.81 -11.65
C LYS A 217 -7.76 -4.15 -10.34
N SER A 218 -9.05 -4.16 -10.01
CA SER A 218 -9.56 -3.66 -8.72
C SER A 218 -9.22 -4.58 -7.53
N SER A 219 -8.91 -5.85 -7.79
CA SER A 219 -8.34 -6.81 -6.84
C SER A 219 -7.48 -7.85 -7.57
N PRO A 220 -6.60 -8.62 -6.90
CA PRO A 220 -5.80 -9.66 -7.55
C PRO A 220 -6.68 -10.78 -8.14
N SER A 221 -7.85 -11.01 -7.53
CA SER A 221 -8.83 -12.00 -7.94
C SER A 221 -9.89 -11.47 -8.91
N ALA A 222 -9.89 -10.18 -9.25
CA ALA A 222 -10.87 -9.61 -10.16
C ALA A 222 -10.75 -10.25 -11.56
N LYS A 223 -11.91 -10.60 -12.13
CA LYS A 223 -11.99 -11.09 -13.51
C LYS A 223 -11.95 -9.90 -14.47
N GLY A 224 -11.18 -10.05 -15.55
CA GLY A 224 -10.96 -8.98 -16.52
C GLY A 224 -9.90 -7.98 -16.08
N SER A 225 -9.62 -7.02 -16.95
CA SER A 225 -8.74 -5.89 -16.70
C SER A 225 -9.52 -4.61 -16.96
N GLY A 226 -9.28 -3.56 -16.17
CA GLY A 226 -9.75 -2.22 -16.52
C GLY A 226 -8.93 -1.61 -17.66
N TYR A 227 -7.64 -1.94 -17.75
CA TYR A 227 -6.74 -1.42 -18.79
C TYR A 227 -5.68 -2.44 -19.19
N THR A 228 -5.38 -2.58 -20.48
CA THR A 228 -4.26 -3.40 -20.99
C THR A 228 -3.60 -2.73 -22.18
N GLY A 229 -2.34 -3.06 -22.45
CA GLY A 229 -1.63 -2.51 -23.60
C GLY A 229 -0.16 -2.87 -23.65
N GLY A 230 0.56 -2.26 -24.59
CA GLY A 230 2.03 -2.25 -24.60
C GLY A 230 2.60 -1.11 -23.75
N TYR A 231 3.89 -1.16 -23.43
CA TYR A 231 4.62 0.03 -23.00
C TYR A 231 6.07 0.01 -23.50
N VAL A 232 6.68 1.18 -23.59
CA VAL A 232 8.11 1.35 -23.86
C VAL A 232 8.72 2.21 -22.78
N LEU A 233 9.89 1.80 -22.29
CA LEU A 233 10.70 2.55 -21.34
C LEU A 233 11.82 3.30 -22.05
N ASP A 234 12.02 4.54 -21.64
CA ASP A 234 13.16 5.36 -22.02
C ASP A 234 13.94 5.74 -20.75
N ASN A 235 15.01 4.97 -20.52
CA ASN A 235 15.90 5.09 -19.36
C ASN A 235 16.99 6.16 -19.55
N SER A 236 17.07 6.83 -20.72
CA SER A 236 18.04 7.92 -20.91
C SER A 236 17.59 9.23 -20.24
N HIS A 237 16.39 9.25 -19.66
CA HIS A 237 15.82 10.37 -18.92
C HIS A 237 15.69 10.03 -17.43
N GLN A 238 15.75 11.08 -16.60
CA GLN A 238 15.50 11.00 -15.16
C GLN A 238 14.44 12.05 -14.76
N PRO A 239 13.28 11.65 -14.22
CA PRO A 239 12.82 10.27 -14.01
C PRO A 239 12.67 9.48 -15.33
N THR A 240 12.62 8.15 -15.23
CA THR A 240 12.46 7.26 -16.39
C THR A 240 11.15 7.59 -17.11
N ARG A 241 11.20 7.74 -18.43
CA ARG A 241 9.99 7.93 -19.23
C ARG A 241 9.37 6.60 -19.58
N ILE A 242 8.04 6.54 -19.54
CA ILE A 242 7.24 5.41 -19.98
C ILE A 242 6.20 5.90 -20.97
N LYS A 243 6.03 5.19 -22.08
CA LYS A 243 4.95 5.45 -23.03
C LYS A 243 4.09 4.22 -23.13
N PHE A 244 2.83 4.32 -22.71
CA PHE A 244 1.86 3.25 -22.87
C PHE A 244 1.22 3.30 -24.25
N ASN A 245 0.88 2.12 -24.76
CA ASN A 245 0.02 1.91 -25.92
C ASN A 245 -1.19 1.09 -25.46
N ILE A 246 -2.20 1.76 -24.91
CA ILE A 246 -3.39 1.14 -24.33
C ILE A 246 -4.27 0.58 -25.45
N THR A 247 -4.61 -0.70 -25.37
CA THR A 247 -5.45 -1.42 -26.32
C THR A 247 -6.81 -1.83 -25.74
N PHE A 248 -6.94 -1.80 -24.41
CA PHE A 248 -8.20 -2.04 -23.72
C PHE A 248 -8.40 -1.05 -22.55
N PRO A 249 -9.61 -0.48 -22.35
CA PRO A 249 -10.73 -0.51 -23.29
C PRO A 249 -10.28 0.09 -24.64
N PRO A 250 -10.99 -0.20 -25.76
CA PRO A 250 -10.58 0.32 -27.06
C PRO A 250 -10.28 1.82 -26.98
N PRO A 251 -9.16 2.29 -27.57
CA PRO A 251 -8.82 3.69 -27.59
C PRO A 251 -9.99 4.61 -27.93
N GLY A 252 -10.15 5.71 -27.18
CA GLY A 252 -11.28 6.63 -27.34
C GLY A 252 -12.62 6.15 -26.78
N SER A 253 -12.65 5.04 -26.04
CA SER A 253 -13.84 4.53 -25.35
C SER A 253 -13.63 4.37 -23.84
N GLY A 254 -14.71 4.29 -23.07
CA GLY A 254 -14.69 4.15 -21.61
C GLY A 254 -15.08 5.42 -20.84
N ALA A 255 -15.20 5.30 -19.52
CA ALA A 255 -15.58 6.42 -18.63
C ALA A 255 -14.47 7.46 -18.47
N THR A 256 -13.22 7.01 -18.51
CA THR A 256 -11.99 7.81 -18.63
C THR A 256 -11.38 7.47 -19.99
N PRO A 257 -11.84 8.12 -21.09
CA PRO A 257 -11.46 7.74 -22.43
C PRO A 257 -9.98 7.98 -22.63
N THR A 258 -9.26 6.90 -22.92
CA THR A 258 -7.89 6.98 -23.39
C THR A 258 -7.85 7.73 -24.73
N PRO A 259 -6.70 8.33 -25.10
CA PRO A 259 -6.56 8.99 -26.39
C PRO A 259 -6.94 8.03 -27.51
N LYS A 260 -7.46 8.53 -28.64
CA LYS A 260 -7.97 7.67 -29.74
C LYS A 260 -6.93 6.72 -30.35
N ASP A 261 -5.65 6.99 -30.14
CA ASP A 261 -4.52 6.15 -30.56
C ASP A 261 -3.97 5.27 -29.44
N GLY A 262 -4.51 5.35 -28.23
CA GLY A 262 -4.09 4.59 -27.05
C GLY A 262 -2.78 5.09 -26.42
N MET A 263 -2.14 6.12 -26.98
CA MET A 263 -0.79 6.51 -26.60
C MET A 263 -0.79 7.49 -25.42
N VAL A 264 -0.28 7.03 -24.28
CA VAL A 264 -0.29 7.78 -23.01
C VAL A 264 1.15 7.95 -22.50
N PRO A 265 1.70 9.19 -22.51
CA PRO A 265 3.03 9.46 -21.97
C PRO A 265 3.00 9.56 -20.44
N GLY A 266 4.05 9.06 -19.80
CA GLY A 266 4.22 9.08 -18.36
C GLY A 266 5.69 9.05 -17.92
N ILE A 267 5.89 9.24 -16.63
CA ILE A 267 7.18 9.11 -15.96
C ILE A 267 7.05 8.12 -14.80
N LEU A 268 8.14 7.44 -14.47
CA LEU A 268 8.20 6.56 -13.32
C LEU A 268 9.53 6.71 -12.59
N GLU A 269 9.49 6.42 -11.30
CA GLU A 269 10.66 6.39 -10.44
C GLU A 269 10.51 5.30 -9.38
N PHE A 270 11.57 4.51 -9.20
CA PHE A 270 11.68 3.60 -8.07
C PHE A 270 12.12 4.38 -6.83
N LEU A 271 11.29 4.33 -5.79
CA LEU A 271 11.60 4.89 -4.48
C LEU A 271 12.50 3.93 -3.69
N ASP A 272 12.26 2.63 -3.87
CA ASP A 272 13.14 1.53 -3.48
C ASP A 272 12.95 0.37 -4.48
N ASP A 273 13.55 -0.79 -4.23
CA ASP A 273 13.45 -1.95 -5.15
C ASP A 273 12.02 -2.50 -5.32
N ASP A 274 11.17 -2.28 -4.32
CA ASP A 274 9.82 -2.84 -4.22
C ASP A 274 8.73 -1.77 -4.17
N THR A 275 9.08 -0.48 -4.25
CA THR A 275 8.15 0.65 -4.23
C THR A 275 8.47 1.60 -5.37
N LEU A 276 7.48 1.91 -6.20
CA LEU A 276 7.63 2.87 -7.28
C LEU A 276 6.48 3.87 -7.32
N ARG A 277 6.74 5.03 -7.88
CA ARG A 277 5.73 6.00 -8.26
C ARG A 277 5.67 6.13 -9.77
N LEU A 278 4.46 6.21 -10.29
CA LEU A 278 4.20 6.30 -11.73
C LEU A 278 3.17 7.40 -11.96
N CYS A 279 3.51 8.33 -12.84
CA CYS A 279 2.68 9.47 -13.19
C CYS A 279 2.42 9.44 -14.69
N TYR A 280 1.18 9.60 -15.13
CA TYR A 280 0.85 9.60 -16.55
C TYR A 280 -0.19 10.66 -16.88
N ARG A 281 -0.09 11.22 -18.08
CA ARG A 281 -0.99 12.26 -18.55
C ARG A 281 -2.08 11.64 -19.40
N GLU A 282 -3.33 11.72 -18.95
CA GLU A 282 -4.48 11.20 -19.68
C GLU A 282 -5.03 12.18 -20.71
N SER A 283 -4.81 13.48 -20.51
CA SER A 283 -5.41 14.53 -21.33
C SER A 283 -4.61 15.86 -21.30
N GLY A 284 -5.22 16.96 -21.75
CA GLY A 284 -4.59 18.28 -21.73
C GLY A 284 -3.65 18.58 -22.89
N TRP A 285 -3.67 17.79 -23.97
CA TRP A 285 -3.03 18.13 -25.25
C TRP A 285 -4.07 18.55 -26.28
N LYS A 286 -3.64 19.16 -27.38
CA LYS A 286 -4.56 19.46 -28.48
C LYS A 286 -4.94 18.16 -29.17
N SER A 287 -6.18 18.08 -29.65
CA SER A 287 -6.68 16.93 -30.41
C SER A 287 -5.90 16.67 -31.71
N THR A 288 -5.16 17.67 -32.20
CA THR A 288 -4.30 17.60 -33.38
C THR A 288 -2.85 17.22 -33.07
N ASP A 289 -2.46 17.17 -31.79
CA ASP A 289 -1.07 16.88 -31.43
C ASP A 289 -0.77 15.40 -31.72
N PRO A 290 0.24 15.09 -32.56
CA PRO A 290 0.63 13.70 -32.82
C PRO A 290 1.20 13.07 -31.53
N PRO A 291 1.13 11.74 -31.37
CA PRO A 291 1.62 11.02 -30.17
C PRO A 291 3.05 11.37 -29.75
N GLU A 292 3.91 11.72 -30.69
CA GLU A 292 5.31 12.08 -30.48
C GLU A 292 5.48 13.48 -29.89
N ALA A 293 4.54 14.39 -30.16
CA ALA A 293 4.58 15.77 -29.69
C ALA A 293 3.92 15.95 -28.31
N ARG A 294 3.25 14.91 -27.79
CA ARG A 294 2.61 14.97 -26.46
C ARG A 294 3.66 15.09 -25.37
N GLN A 295 3.47 16.08 -24.53
CA GLN A 295 4.35 16.32 -23.39
C GLN A 295 4.17 15.25 -22.33
N TYR A 296 5.29 14.79 -21.78
CA TYR A 296 5.35 13.97 -20.58
C TYR A 296 4.99 14.80 -19.34
N PRO A 297 4.53 14.19 -18.24
CA PRO A 297 4.49 14.86 -16.95
C PRO A 297 5.87 15.38 -16.55
N GLU A 298 5.93 16.56 -15.95
CA GLU A 298 7.18 17.19 -15.50
C GLU A 298 7.52 16.85 -14.04
N GLY A 299 6.57 16.27 -13.31
CA GLY A 299 6.70 15.91 -11.90
C GLY A 299 5.67 14.85 -11.48
N PHE A 300 5.69 14.48 -10.20
CA PHE A 300 4.84 13.42 -9.67
C PHE A 300 3.65 14.02 -8.91
N TYR A 301 2.66 14.52 -9.64
CA TYR A 301 1.45 15.06 -9.05
C TYR A 301 0.23 14.47 -9.76
N SER A 302 -0.96 14.75 -9.23
CA SER A 302 -2.20 14.47 -9.95
C SER A 302 -2.96 15.77 -10.09
N ASP A 303 -3.35 16.10 -11.31
CA ASP A 303 -4.28 17.17 -11.61
C ASP A 303 -5.35 16.61 -12.55
N GLY A 304 -6.33 17.40 -12.97
CA GLY A 304 -7.40 16.87 -13.83
C GLY A 304 -6.96 16.40 -15.22
N ASN A 305 -5.66 16.43 -15.54
CA ASN A 305 -5.08 15.84 -16.74
C ASN A 305 -4.05 14.73 -16.43
N ILE A 306 -3.60 14.62 -15.18
CA ILE A 306 -2.46 13.79 -14.78
C ILE A 306 -2.89 12.90 -13.61
N ASN A 307 -2.62 11.61 -13.77
CA ASN A 307 -2.85 10.60 -12.77
C ASN A 307 -1.54 10.23 -12.08
N LEU A 308 -1.60 9.91 -10.79
CA LEU A 308 -0.46 9.48 -9.99
C LEU A 308 -0.77 8.18 -9.26
N TRP A 309 0.05 7.16 -9.49
CA TRP A 309 0.01 5.89 -8.78
C TRP A 309 1.24 5.72 -7.91
N ILE A 310 1.03 5.26 -6.66
CA ILE A 310 2.09 4.71 -5.82
C ILE A 310 1.86 3.21 -5.72
N LEU A 311 2.87 2.45 -6.11
CA LEU A 311 2.82 1.01 -6.34
C LEU A 311 3.86 0.32 -5.46
N ARG A 312 3.52 -0.86 -4.96
CA ARG A 312 4.44 -1.68 -4.16
C ARG A 312 4.32 -3.17 -4.50
N ARG A 313 5.43 -3.88 -4.59
CA ARG A 313 5.41 -5.35 -4.68
C ARG A 313 4.87 -5.94 -3.38
N ALA A 314 4.09 -7.00 -3.50
CA ALA A 314 3.74 -7.80 -2.35
C ALA A 314 5.03 -8.43 -1.80
N LYS A 315 5.28 -8.26 -0.50
CA LYS A 315 6.35 -9.02 0.16
C LYS A 315 5.94 -10.50 0.17
N PRO A 316 6.85 -11.43 -0.13
CA PRO A 316 6.59 -12.86 -0.04
C PRO A 316 6.21 -13.29 1.38
#